data_AF-A0AA39ZR51-F1
#
_entry.id   AF-A0AA39ZR51-F1
#
_cell.length_a   1.000
_cell.length_b   1.000
_cell.length_c   1.000
_cell.angle_alpha   90.00
_cell.angle_beta   90.00
_cell.angle_gamma   90.00
#
_symmetry.space_group_name_H-M   'P 1'
#
loop_
_entity.id
_entity.type
_entity.pdbx_description
1 polymer ?
#
loop_
_entity_poly.entity_id
_entity_poly.type
_entity_poly.pdbx_seq_one_letter_code
_entity_poly.pdbx_strand_id
1 'polypeptide(L)'
;MQRKMLKEYPEKGYQESFSQALTRFPKDVGFNNGLSAARPDFVQGLVQQEFQHIAVNNIPGAVIHKDKRYPTTLPHIGGEWKKSGGDLKMAETQAGYDGAAFVYARNQALKEMGEADPAGHANVTTFTSDGRTLDIYTHHATPSKGGDNNLQHHQHRVATADLTNSYQGFRDGYRMLRNAQDHARAQSYRLRDRLDNH
;
A
#
# COMPACT_ATOMS: atom_id res chain seq x y z
N MET A 1 4.45 24.14 14.41
CA MET A 1 4.99 23.55 13.16
C MET A 1 5.24 22.07 13.39
N GLN A 2 4.52 21.18 12.71
CA GLN A 2 4.76 19.74 12.78
C GLN A 2 6.01 19.41 11.93
N ARG A 3 7.06 18.86 12.54
CA ARG A 3 8.41 18.68 11.94
C ARG A 3 8.56 17.45 11.03
N LYS A 4 7.51 16.65 10.84
CA LYS A 4 7.59 15.34 10.15
C LYS A 4 6.82 15.37 8.82
N MET A 5 7.47 14.89 7.76
CA MET A 5 6.91 14.82 6.40
C MET A 5 5.65 13.93 6.37
N LEU A 6 5.76 12.75 6.96
CA LEU A 6 4.67 11.81 7.13
C LEU A 6 3.65 12.32 8.15
N LYS A 7 2.37 12.10 7.84
CA LYS A 7 1.27 12.31 8.80
C LYS A 7 1.24 11.16 9.79
N GLU A 8 1.34 11.50 11.07
CA GLU A 8 1.10 10.60 12.19
C GLU A 8 -0.37 10.66 12.58
N TYR A 9 -0.91 9.50 12.96
CA TYR A 9 -2.26 9.37 13.46
C TYR A 9 -2.22 9.01 14.95
N PRO A 10 -3.05 9.65 15.80
CA PRO A 10 -3.03 9.41 17.24
C PRO A 10 -3.68 8.07 17.63
N GLU A 11 -4.45 7.45 16.73
CA GLU A 11 -5.14 6.20 17.03
C GLU A 11 -4.18 5.01 17.12
N LYS A 12 -4.31 4.20 18.16
CA LYS A 12 -3.49 2.99 18.35
C LYS A 12 -3.73 1.91 17.29
N GLY A 13 -4.88 1.98 16.62
CA GLY A 13 -5.34 1.01 15.63
C GLY A 13 -4.69 1.14 14.25
N TYR A 14 -4.12 2.30 13.90
CA TYR A 14 -3.54 2.56 12.59
C TYR A 14 -2.09 3.01 12.74
N GLN A 15 -1.15 2.21 12.23
CA GLN A 15 0.27 2.36 12.56
C GLN A 15 1.16 2.36 11.32
N GLU A 16 2.40 2.80 11.53
CA GLU A 16 3.47 2.76 10.55
C GLU A 16 4.37 1.53 10.77
N SER A 17 4.92 1.00 9.67
CA SER A 17 5.96 -0.03 9.69
C SER A 17 7.05 0.37 8.71
N PHE A 18 8.31 0.17 9.10
CA PHE A 18 9.47 0.62 8.32
C PHE A 18 10.40 -0.54 7.97
N SER A 19 10.82 -0.60 6.70
CA SER A 19 11.79 -1.55 6.13
C SER A 19 11.57 -3.01 6.55
N GLN A 20 10.31 -3.46 6.53
CA GLN A 20 9.91 -4.80 6.94
C GLN A 20 9.45 -5.62 5.73
N ALA A 21 9.94 -6.85 5.65
CA ALA A 21 9.51 -7.76 4.60
C ALA A 21 8.08 -8.25 4.90
N LEU A 22 7.26 -8.39 3.85
CA LEU A 22 5.90 -8.93 3.92
C LEU A 22 5.95 -10.47 4.12
N THR A 23 6.53 -10.93 5.23
CA THR A 23 6.89 -12.34 5.45
C THR A 23 5.73 -13.32 5.56
N ARG A 24 4.50 -12.82 5.78
CA ARG A 24 3.27 -13.64 5.76
C ARG A 24 2.57 -13.66 4.41
N PHE A 25 3.04 -12.89 3.44
CA PHE A 25 2.42 -12.85 2.13
C PHE A 25 2.63 -14.20 1.39
N PRO A 26 1.59 -14.74 0.73
CA PRO A 26 1.70 -16.01 0.03
C PRO A 26 2.73 -15.93 -1.10
N LYS A 27 3.48 -17.01 -1.30
CA LYS A 27 4.44 -17.13 -2.40
C LYS A 27 3.75 -17.60 -3.68
N ASP A 28 4.35 -17.26 -4.80
CA ASP A 28 4.02 -17.78 -6.13
C ASP A 28 2.55 -17.55 -6.55
N VAL A 29 2.00 -16.37 -6.23
CA VAL A 29 0.63 -15.94 -6.58
C VAL A 29 0.55 -15.20 -7.92
N GLY A 30 1.51 -15.43 -8.81
CA GLY A 30 1.57 -14.87 -10.16
C GLY A 30 2.57 -13.73 -10.30
N PHE A 31 2.48 -12.70 -9.46
CA PHE A 31 3.37 -11.53 -9.56
C PHE A 31 4.69 -11.67 -8.76
N ASN A 32 4.77 -12.65 -7.86
CA ASN A 32 5.92 -12.84 -6.96
C ASN A 32 6.63 -14.20 -7.13
N ASN A 33 6.45 -14.85 -8.29
CA ASN A 33 6.97 -16.19 -8.54
C ASN A 33 8.49 -16.24 -8.44
N GLY A 34 9.03 -17.03 -7.50
CA GLY A 34 10.47 -17.14 -7.25
C GLY A 34 11.13 -15.86 -6.72
N LEU A 35 10.36 -14.80 -6.41
CA LEU A 35 10.89 -13.55 -5.88
C LEU A 35 10.97 -13.59 -4.35
N SER A 36 11.91 -12.81 -3.80
CA SER A 36 11.92 -12.54 -2.36
C SER A 36 10.67 -11.75 -1.96
N ALA A 37 10.25 -11.88 -0.70
CA ALA A 37 9.13 -11.11 -0.18
C ALA A 37 9.39 -9.61 -0.37
N ALA A 38 8.37 -8.89 -0.82
CA ALA A 38 8.42 -7.44 -0.92
C ALA A 38 8.81 -6.84 0.43
N ARG A 39 9.58 -5.75 0.40
CA ARG A 39 10.12 -5.10 1.60
C ARG A 39 10.01 -3.59 1.45
N PRO A 40 8.79 -3.03 1.56
CA PRO A 40 8.59 -1.61 1.50
C PRO A 40 9.44 -0.91 2.57
N ASP A 41 10.06 0.21 2.22
CA ASP A 41 10.70 1.06 3.23
C ASP A 41 9.67 1.63 4.22
N PHE A 42 8.41 1.78 3.78
CA PHE A 42 7.31 2.24 4.59
C PHE A 42 5.98 1.58 4.23
N VAL A 43 5.18 1.35 5.26
CA VAL A 43 3.79 0.93 5.16
C VAL A 43 2.99 1.62 6.24
N GLN A 44 1.77 2.07 5.91
CA GLN A 44 0.75 2.37 6.91
C GLN A 44 -0.49 1.50 6.71
N GLY A 45 -1.09 1.10 7.82
CA GLY A 45 -2.31 0.31 7.81
C GLY A 45 -2.83 0.02 9.21
N LEU A 46 -4.00 -0.63 9.24
CA LEU A 46 -4.61 -1.07 10.50
C LEU A 46 -3.79 -2.19 11.13
N VAL A 47 -3.83 -2.31 12.45
CA VAL A 47 -3.35 -3.51 13.15
C VAL A 47 -4.40 -4.61 13.08
N GLN A 48 -3.96 -5.87 13.16
CA GLN A 48 -4.86 -7.03 13.08
C GLN A 48 -6.01 -6.96 14.10
N GLN A 49 -5.77 -6.39 15.29
CA GLN A 49 -6.74 -6.29 16.38
C GLN A 49 -7.93 -5.36 16.07
N GLU A 50 -7.85 -4.54 15.02
CA GLU A 50 -8.96 -3.71 14.56
C GLU A 50 -10.03 -4.52 13.81
N PHE A 51 -9.76 -5.78 13.45
CA PHE A 51 -10.69 -6.70 12.80
C PHE A 51 -11.23 -7.68 13.84
N GLN A 52 -12.38 -7.37 14.44
CA GLN A 52 -12.88 -8.09 15.62
C GLN A 52 -13.81 -9.24 15.29
N HIS A 53 -14.52 -9.17 14.16
CA HIS A 53 -15.59 -10.11 13.82
C HIS A 53 -15.21 -11.08 12.71
N ILE A 54 -14.04 -10.88 12.09
CA ILE A 54 -13.50 -11.74 11.05
C ILE A 54 -12.13 -12.29 11.43
N ALA A 55 -11.87 -13.55 11.09
CA ALA A 55 -10.54 -14.15 11.17
C ALA A 55 -9.65 -13.63 10.02
N VAL A 56 -9.29 -12.34 10.05
CA VAL A 56 -8.55 -11.65 8.98
C VAL A 56 -7.22 -12.33 8.62
N ASN A 57 -6.63 -13.08 9.56
CA ASN A 57 -5.43 -13.87 9.35
C ASN A 57 -5.63 -15.08 8.42
N ASN A 58 -6.87 -15.49 8.16
CA ASN A 58 -7.20 -16.55 7.21
C ASN A 58 -7.30 -16.01 5.77
N ILE A 59 -7.43 -14.68 5.59
CA ILE A 59 -7.46 -14.03 4.29
C ILE A 59 -6.04 -13.97 3.71
N PRO A 60 -5.77 -14.60 2.55
CA PRO A 60 -4.42 -14.65 2.00
C PRO A 60 -3.83 -13.27 1.75
N GLY A 61 -2.64 -13.01 2.32
CA GLY A 61 -1.92 -11.74 2.17
C GLY A 61 -2.44 -10.59 3.04
N ALA A 62 -3.53 -10.77 3.79
CA ALA A 62 -4.11 -9.69 4.60
C ALA A 62 -3.19 -9.26 5.74
N VAL A 63 -2.63 -10.19 6.50
CA VAL A 63 -1.64 -9.90 7.56
C VAL A 63 -0.25 -10.02 6.97
N ILE A 64 0.53 -8.94 6.94
CA ILE A 64 1.79 -8.92 6.18
C ILE A 64 3.03 -9.26 7.00
N HIS A 65 3.00 -9.15 8.33
CA HIS A 65 4.16 -9.42 9.19
C HIS A 65 3.91 -10.62 10.13
N LYS A 66 4.78 -11.63 10.10
CA LYS A 66 4.63 -12.85 10.92
C LYS A 66 4.90 -12.63 12.42
N ASP A 67 5.97 -11.89 12.74
CA ASP A 67 6.58 -11.89 14.07
C ASP A 67 6.32 -10.60 14.86
N LYS A 68 5.30 -9.83 14.45
CA LYS A 68 4.89 -8.60 15.15
C LYS A 68 3.73 -8.87 16.09
N ARG A 69 3.81 -8.30 17.31
CA ARG A 69 2.71 -8.29 18.28
C ARG A 69 1.46 -7.60 17.74
N TYR A 70 1.67 -6.53 16.97
CA TYR A 70 0.62 -5.77 16.29
C TYR A 70 1.00 -5.73 14.80
N PRO A 71 0.67 -6.76 14.01
CA PRO A 71 1.04 -6.77 12.60
C PRO A 71 0.11 -5.85 11.81
N THR A 72 0.69 -5.02 10.95
CA THR A 72 -0.06 -4.26 9.94
C THR A 72 -0.85 -5.23 9.05
N THR A 73 -2.08 -4.86 8.75
CA THR A 73 -3.08 -5.70 8.08
C THR A 73 -3.82 -4.87 7.02
N LEU A 74 -3.97 -5.45 5.82
CA LEU A 74 -4.61 -4.85 4.64
C LEU A 74 -4.18 -3.38 4.41
N PRO A 75 -2.87 -3.09 4.28
CA PRO A 75 -2.40 -1.74 4.04
C PRO A 75 -2.87 -1.23 2.67
N HIS A 76 -3.18 0.07 2.61
CA HIS A 76 -3.55 0.76 1.38
C HIS A 76 -2.51 1.81 0.96
N ILE A 77 -1.42 1.94 1.73
CA ILE A 77 -0.29 2.79 1.37
C ILE A 77 1.06 2.18 1.77
N GLY A 78 2.02 2.28 0.84
CA GLY A 78 3.43 2.02 1.10
C GLY A 78 4.33 3.04 0.41
N GLY A 79 5.61 3.00 0.74
CA GLY A 79 6.57 3.97 0.26
C GLY A 79 7.97 3.39 0.12
N GLU A 80 8.66 3.85 -0.92
CA GLU A 80 10.05 3.52 -1.22
C GLU A 80 10.91 4.78 -1.17
N TRP A 81 11.98 4.75 -0.36
CA TRP A 81 12.93 5.85 -0.32
C TRP A 81 14.24 5.44 -0.98
N LYS A 82 14.83 6.40 -1.66
CA LYS A 82 16.20 6.32 -2.15
C LYS A 82 17.00 7.47 -1.55
N LYS A 83 18.31 7.28 -1.54
CA LYS A 83 19.23 8.38 -1.23
C LYS A 83 19.09 9.45 -2.32
N SER A 84 19.47 10.69 -2.01
CA SER A 84 19.50 11.79 -2.98
C SER A 84 20.25 11.40 -4.26
N GLY A 85 19.59 11.54 -5.41
CA GLY A 85 20.11 11.11 -6.72
C GLY A 85 20.16 9.59 -6.93
N GLY A 86 19.47 8.82 -6.09
CA GLY A 86 19.35 7.37 -6.20
C GLY A 86 18.47 6.93 -7.37
N ASP A 87 18.45 5.62 -7.64
CA ASP A 87 17.72 5.07 -8.78
C ASP A 87 16.20 5.07 -8.55
N LEU A 88 15.54 6.11 -9.05
CA LEU A 88 14.08 6.24 -9.01
C LEU A 88 13.36 5.18 -9.85
N LYS A 89 14.00 4.61 -10.88
CA LYS A 89 13.40 3.54 -11.68
C LYS A 89 13.36 2.23 -10.89
N MET A 90 14.39 1.98 -10.10
CA MET A 90 14.37 0.88 -9.13
C MET A 90 13.29 1.12 -8.07
N ALA A 91 13.19 2.34 -7.53
CA ALA A 91 12.14 2.69 -6.56
C ALA A 91 10.72 2.49 -7.14
N GLU A 92 10.50 2.92 -8.39
CA GLU A 92 9.24 2.74 -9.10
C GLU A 92 8.88 1.26 -9.27
N THR A 93 9.87 0.43 -9.61
CA THR A 93 9.70 -1.02 -9.74
C THR A 93 9.35 -1.67 -8.40
N GLN A 94 10.03 -1.27 -7.32
CA GLN A 94 9.75 -1.76 -5.96
C GLN A 94 8.36 -1.33 -5.48
N ALA A 95 8.00 -0.05 -5.69
CA ALA A 95 6.67 0.46 -5.41
C ALA A 95 5.57 -0.28 -6.21
N GLY A 96 5.87 -0.68 -7.45
CA GLY A 96 5.01 -1.56 -8.24
C GLY A 96 4.80 -2.93 -7.62
N TYR A 97 5.87 -3.54 -7.11
CA TYR A 97 5.80 -4.83 -6.44
C TYR A 97 5.03 -4.78 -5.12
N ASP A 98 5.26 -3.74 -4.32
CA ASP A 98 4.54 -3.49 -3.08
C ASP A 98 3.04 -3.25 -3.34
N GLY A 99 2.72 -2.41 -4.32
CA GLY A 99 1.35 -2.12 -4.73
C GLY A 99 0.61 -3.36 -5.24
N ALA A 100 1.28 -4.23 -5.99
CA ALA A 100 0.71 -5.51 -6.42
C ALA A 100 0.35 -6.41 -5.23
N ALA A 101 1.20 -6.47 -4.21
CA ALA A 101 0.91 -7.22 -2.98
C ALA A 101 -0.28 -6.65 -2.22
N PHE A 102 -0.38 -5.32 -2.10
CA PHE A 102 -1.51 -4.67 -1.42
C PHE A 102 -2.82 -4.87 -2.18
N VAL A 103 -2.81 -4.72 -3.51
CA VAL A 103 -3.99 -4.99 -4.36
C VAL A 103 -4.42 -6.44 -4.25
N TYR A 104 -3.48 -7.39 -4.28
CA TYR A 104 -3.80 -8.80 -4.10
C TYR A 104 -4.51 -9.04 -2.76
N ALA A 105 -3.93 -8.58 -1.65
CA ALA A 105 -4.50 -8.78 -0.32
C ALA A 105 -5.90 -8.17 -0.20
N ARG A 106 -6.08 -6.96 -0.76
CA ARG A 106 -7.38 -6.29 -0.84
C ARG A 106 -8.41 -7.10 -1.64
N ASN A 107 -8.01 -7.67 -2.77
CA ASN A 107 -8.90 -8.47 -3.60
C ASN A 107 -9.30 -9.78 -2.93
N GLN A 108 -8.40 -10.41 -2.17
CA GLN A 108 -8.76 -11.56 -1.34
C GLN A 108 -9.80 -11.18 -0.29
N ALA A 109 -9.63 -10.04 0.37
CA ALA A 109 -10.62 -9.54 1.32
C ALA A 109 -11.98 -9.25 0.67
N LEU A 110 -12.02 -8.62 -0.50
CA LEU A 110 -13.29 -8.41 -1.22
C LEU A 110 -13.96 -9.73 -1.60
N LYS A 111 -13.18 -10.75 -1.98
CA LYS A 111 -13.69 -12.06 -2.35
C LYS A 111 -14.38 -12.76 -1.18
N GLU A 112 -13.92 -12.58 0.06
CA GLU A 112 -14.61 -13.08 1.25
C GLU A 112 -16.05 -12.54 1.37
N MET A 113 -16.29 -11.32 0.89
CA MET A 113 -17.61 -10.69 0.86
C MET A 113 -18.42 -11.02 -0.40
N GLY A 114 -17.92 -11.89 -1.28
CA GLY A 114 -18.53 -12.16 -2.59
C GLY A 114 -18.41 -11.00 -3.58
N GLU A 115 -17.47 -10.09 -3.37
CA GLU A 115 -17.29 -8.88 -4.18
C GLU A 115 -16.02 -8.93 -5.05
N ALA A 116 -15.97 -8.04 -6.04
CA ALA A 116 -14.80 -7.79 -6.86
C ALA A 116 -14.37 -6.33 -6.72
N ASP A 117 -13.09 -6.04 -6.95
CA ASP A 117 -12.62 -4.66 -6.97
C ASP A 117 -13.26 -3.93 -8.15
N PRO A 118 -13.93 -2.79 -7.94
CA PRO A 118 -14.58 -2.08 -9.03
C PRO A 118 -13.55 -1.67 -10.08
N ALA A 119 -13.83 -2.01 -11.34
CA ALA A 119 -12.97 -1.62 -12.46
C ALA A 119 -12.73 -0.10 -12.44
N GLY A 120 -11.49 0.32 -12.67
CA GLY A 120 -11.08 1.72 -12.68
C GLY A 120 -10.99 2.41 -11.30
N HIS A 121 -11.18 1.68 -10.19
CA HIS A 121 -11.00 2.23 -8.84
C HIS A 121 -9.67 1.77 -8.25
N ALA A 122 -8.69 2.67 -8.20
CA ALA A 122 -7.38 2.40 -7.64
C ALA A 122 -7.29 2.90 -6.18
N ASN A 123 -7.69 2.04 -5.24
CA ASN A 123 -7.76 2.36 -3.80
C ASN A 123 -6.43 2.12 -3.05
N VAL A 124 -5.47 1.49 -3.70
CA VAL A 124 -4.12 1.26 -3.18
C VAL A 124 -3.19 2.31 -3.77
N THR A 125 -2.42 2.95 -2.90
CA THR A 125 -1.43 3.97 -3.26
C THR A 125 -0.04 3.50 -2.90
N THR A 126 0.97 3.81 -3.69
CA THR A 126 2.36 3.81 -3.23
C THR A 126 3.02 5.14 -3.56
N PHE A 127 4.18 5.41 -2.98
CA PHE A 127 4.97 6.57 -3.35
C PHE A 127 6.45 6.24 -3.42
N THR A 128 7.19 7.02 -4.19
CA THR A 128 8.65 6.96 -4.21
C THR A 128 9.23 8.34 -3.93
N SER A 129 10.38 8.39 -3.27
CA SER A 129 11.14 9.64 -3.16
C SER A 129 12.63 9.40 -3.02
N ASP A 130 13.43 10.20 -3.72
CA ASP A 130 14.87 10.32 -3.52
C ASP A 130 15.24 11.55 -2.67
N GLY A 131 14.24 12.25 -2.12
CA GLY A 131 14.43 13.52 -1.41
C GLY A 131 14.44 14.77 -2.30
N ARG A 132 14.56 14.62 -3.63
CA ARG A 132 14.30 15.68 -4.60
C ARG A 132 12.90 15.57 -5.16
N THR A 133 12.54 14.42 -5.68
CA THR A 133 11.22 14.15 -6.26
C THR A 133 10.38 13.32 -5.32
N LEU A 134 9.06 13.54 -5.34
CA LEU A 134 8.06 12.67 -4.74
C LEU A 134 7.07 12.28 -5.83
N ASP A 135 6.97 11.00 -6.13
CA ASP A 135 5.99 10.46 -7.07
C ASP A 135 4.93 9.66 -6.33
N ILE A 136 3.66 9.84 -6.69
CA ILE A 136 2.53 9.06 -6.16
C ILE A 136 2.00 8.15 -7.27
N TYR A 137 1.81 6.88 -6.92
CA TYR A 137 1.29 5.85 -7.80
C TYR A 137 -0.01 5.28 -7.25
N THR A 138 -0.95 4.97 -8.12
CA THR A 138 -2.16 4.22 -7.77
C THR A 138 -2.15 2.86 -8.46
N HIS A 139 -2.72 1.88 -7.77
CA HIS A 139 -2.65 0.47 -8.16
C HIS A 139 -4.05 -0.12 -8.25
N HIS A 140 -4.26 -0.93 -9.29
CA HIS A 140 -5.45 -1.76 -9.43
C HIS A 140 -5.11 -3.03 -10.20
N ALA A 141 -6.07 -3.97 -10.23
CA ALA A 141 -5.93 -5.18 -11.02
C ALA A 141 -7.17 -5.39 -11.89
N THR A 142 -6.97 -5.91 -13.10
CA THR A 142 -8.04 -6.29 -14.03
C THR A 142 -7.93 -7.77 -14.38
N PRO A 143 -9.02 -8.44 -14.79
CA PRO A 143 -8.93 -9.77 -15.37
C PRO A 143 -7.95 -9.79 -16.55
N SER A 144 -7.13 -10.83 -16.65
CA SER A 144 -6.26 -11.03 -17.81
C SER A 144 -7.09 -11.33 -19.05
N LYS A 145 -6.66 -10.83 -20.21
CA LYS A 145 -7.32 -11.07 -21.50
C LYS A 145 -7.33 -12.55 -21.94
N GLY A 146 -6.54 -13.40 -21.27
CA GLY A 146 -6.29 -14.80 -21.65
C GLY A 146 -7.22 -15.85 -21.04
N GLY A 147 -8.23 -15.49 -20.24
CA GLY A 147 -9.25 -16.44 -19.74
C GLY A 147 -8.84 -17.31 -18.55
N ASP A 148 -7.55 -17.42 -18.25
CA ASP A 148 -7.12 -17.95 -16.96
C ASP A 148 -7.43 -16.91 -15.89
N ASN A 149 -7.85 -17.35 -14.70
CA ASN A 149 -8.27 -16.56 -13.53
C ASN A 149 -7.15 -15.64 -12.94
N ASN A 150 -6.17 -15.29 -13.75
CA ASN A 150 -5.02 -14.44 -13.49
C ASN A 150 -5.44 -12.97 -13.62
N LEU A 151 -5.04 -12.19 -12.61
CA LEU A 151 -5.21 -10.75 -12.60
C LEU A 151 -3.96 -10.08 -13.20
N GLN A 152 -4.17 -9.11 -14.09
CA GLN A 152 -3.13 -8.20 -14.54
C GLN A 152 -3.08 -6.99 -13.61
N HIS A 153 -1.92 -6.77 -12.98
CA HIS A 153 -1.68 -5.61 -12.14
C HIS A 153 -1.29 -4.38 -13.00
N HIS A 154 -1.84 -3.22 -12.63
CA HIS A 154 -1.57 -1.94 -13.28
C HIS A 154 -1.14 -0.91 -12.24
N GLN A 155 -0.06 -0.20 -12.56
CA GLN A 155 0.47 0.92 -11.79
C GLN A 155 0.39 2.18 -12.66
N HIS A 156 -0.15 3.26 -12.09
CA HIS A 156 -0.22 4.55 -12.75
C HIS A 156 0.34 5.65 -11.85
N ARG A 157 1.32 6.42 -12.36
CA ARG A 157 1.76 7.64 -11.67
C ARG A 157 0.69 8.71 -11.82
N VAL A 158 0.12 9.15 -10.71
CA VAL A 158 -0.98 10.14 -10.70
C VAL A 158 -0.50 11.55 -10.38
N ALA A 159 0.66 11.68 -9.74
CA ALA A 159 1.22 12.97 -9.39
C ALA A 159 2.73 12.90 -9.14
N THR A 160 3.41 14.05 -9.32
CA THR A 160 4.83 14.24 -9.02
C THR A 160 5.05 15.63 -8.43
N ALA A 161 6.02 15.78 -7.54
CA ALA A 161 6.42 17.06 -6.98
C ALA A 161 7.95 17.15 -6.83
N ASP A 162 8.53 18.30 -7.20
CA ASP A 162 9.92 18.64 -6.86
C ASP A 162 9.94 19.36 -5.49
N LEU A 163 10.49 18.66 -4.50
CA LEU A 163 10.56 19.09 -3.10
C LEU A 163 11.65 20.13 -2.85
N THR A 164 12.58 20.31 -3.80
CA THR A 164 13.79 21.13 -3.62
C THR A 164 13.79 22.39 -4.48
N ASN A 165 12.99 22.42 -5.55
CA ASN A 165 12.96 23.54 -6.49
C ASN A 165 12.39 24.83 -5.89
N SER A 166 11.37 24.74 -5.03
CA SER A 166 10.81 25.92 -4.36
C SER A 166 10.06 25.58 -3.08
N TYR A 167 9.84 26.59 -2.22
CA TYR A 167 9.01 26.43 -1.03
C TYR A 167 7.58 25.99 -1.36
N GLN A 168 7.02 26.48 -2.47
CA GLN A 168 5.70 26.07 -2.93
C GLN A 168 5.70 24.60 -3.38
N GLY A 169 6.70 24.17 -4.14
CA GLY A 169 6.87 22.77 -4.55
C GLY A 169 7.01 21.82 -3.35
N PHE A 170 7.78 22.21 -2.34
CA PHE A 170 7.85 21.49 -1.06
C PHE A 170 6.48 21.37 -0.38
N ARG A 171 5.73 22.47 -0.27
CA ARG A 171 4.39 22.47 0.35
C ARG A 171 3.40 21.62 -0.43
N ASP A 172 3.47 21.63 -1.75
CA ASP A 172 2.61 20.84 -2.62
C ASP A 172 2.90 19.35 -2.48
N GLY A 173 4.18 18.95 -2.53
CA GLY A 173 4.59 17.55 -2.28
C GLY A 173 4.19 17.07 -0.88
N TYR A 174 4.39 17.90 0.14
CA TYR A 174 3.98 17.60 1.51
C TYR A 174 2.46 17.40 1.62
N ARG A 175 1.66 18.30 1.02
CA ARG A 175 0.19 18.18 1.01
C ARG A 175 -0.26 16.94 0.24
N MET A 176 0.37 16.67 -0.90
CA MET A 176 0.08 15.52 -1.76
C MET A 176 0.28 14.20 -1.00
N LEU A 177 1.42 14.01 -0.33
CA LEU A 177 1.68 12.80 0.45
C LEU A 177 0.65 12.62 1.57
N ARG A 178 0.36 13.70 2.31
CA ARG A 178 -0.58 13.63 3.44
C ARG A 178 -2.02 13.35 2.99
N ASN A 179 -2.44 13.91 1.86
CA ASN A 179 -3.74 13.59 1.27
C ASN A 179 -3.81 12.12 0.82
N ALA A 180 -2.72 11.58 0.26
CA ALA A 180 -2.63 10.16 -0.07
C ALA A 180 -2.72 9.27 1.20
N GLN A 181 -2.03 9.66 2.28
CA GLN A 181 -2.14 8.97 3.57
C GLN A 181 -3.57 9.01 4.13
N ASP A 182 -4.24 10.16 4.06
CA ASP A 182 -5.62 10.33 4.53
C ASP A 182 -6.59 9.47 3.72
N HIS A 183 -6.43 9.46 2.39
CA HIS A 183 -7.23 8.62 1.50
C HIS A 183 -7.03 7.13 1.79
N ALA A 184 -5.76 6.67 1.86
CA ALA A 184 -5.45 5.28 2.17
C ALA A 184 -5.99 4.85 3.54
N ARG A 185 -5.89 5.71 4.56
CA ARG A 185 -6.49 5.47 5.87
C ARG A 185 -8.01 5.30 5.73
N ALA A 186 -8.70 6.21 5.06
CA ALA A 186 -10.14 6.10 4.85
C ALA A 186 -10.54 4.79 4.12
N GLN A 187 -9.76 4.36 3.13
CA GLN A 187 -9.98 3.08 2.45
C GLN A 187 -9.76 1.87 3.37
N SER A 188 -8.71 1.88 4.20
CA SER A 188 -8.47 0.83 5.20
C SER A 188 -9.63 0.68 6.17
N TYR A 189 -10.12 1.79 6.75
CA TYR A 189 -11.27 1.78 7.66
C TYR A 189 -12.54 1.30 6.95
N ARG A 190 -12.82 1.82 5.74
CA ARG A 190 -13.98 1.39 4.94
C ARG A 190 -13.94 -0.11 4.64
N LEU A 191 -12.79 -0.67 4.26
CA LEU A 191 -12.68 -2.10 3.99
C LEU A 191 -12.88 -2.92 5.27
N ARG A 192 -12.27 -2.50 6.38
CA ARG A 192 -12.42 -3.16 7.68
C ARG A 192 -13.87 -3.16 8.15
N ASP A 193 -14.55 -2.01 8.12
CA ASP A 193 -15.94 -1.88 8.54
C ASP A 193 -16.86 -2.76 7.69
N ARG A 194 -16.56 -2.95 6.40
CA ARG A 194 -17.34 -3.85 5.53
C ARG A 194 -17.10 -5.32 5.85
N LEU A 195 -15.84 -5.70 6.08
CA LEU A 195 -15.48 -7.08 6.46
C LEU A 195 -16.06 -7.47 7.83
N ASP A 196 -16.04 -6.56 8.80
CA ASP A 196 -16.57 -6.83 10.15
C ASP A 196 -18.10 -6.91 10.20
N ASN A 197 -18.79 -6.34 9.20
CA ASN A 197 -20.26 -6.37 9.09
C ASN A 197 -20.79 -7.43 8.11
N HIS A 198 -19.90 -8.21 7.49
CA HIS A 198 -20.25 -9.31 6.58
C HIS A 198 -20.45 -10.61 7.36
#